data_AF-A0A0L0MDW6-F1
#
_entry.id   AF-A0A0L0MDW6-F1
#
_cell.length_a   1.000
_cell.length_b   1.000
_cell.length_c   1.000
_cell.angle_alpha   90.00
_cell.angle_beta   90.00
_cell.angle_gamma   90.00
#
_symmetry.space_group_name_H-M   'P 1'
#
loop_
_entity.id
_entity.type
_entity.pdbx_description
1 polymer ?
#
loop_
_entity_poly.entity_id
_entity_poly.type
_entity_poly.pdbx_seq_one_letter_code
_entity_poly.pdbx_strand_id
1 'polypeptide(L)'
;MFSDIAAGRHFMGGKRIATNQIFVHGHIRAGRSPEQKARLLADIVQSLQRITGLEKRFLWVYISELPPANMIEYGQVLPHPGAEQEWFDALTEVDRAYLLQLKGD
;
A
#
# COMPACT_ATOMS: atom_id res chain seq x y z
N MET A 1 5.61 4.52 -3.79
CA MET A 1 5.90 5.26 -5.03
C MET A 1 4.98 6.47 -5.08
N PHE A 2 5.51 7.65 -5.39
CA PHE A 2 4.71 8.84 -5.66
C PHE A 2 4.88 9.18 -7.14
N SER A 3 3.77 9.36 -7.85
CA SER A 3 3.76 9.63 -9.29
C SER A 3 2.80 10.77 -9.58
N ASP A 4 3.32 11.83 -10.18
CA ASP A 4 2.51 12.99 -10.53
C ASP A 4 1.82 12.80 -11.89
N ILE A 5 0.58 13.26 -11.98
CA ILE A 5 -0.16 13.33 -13.24
C ILE A 5 -0.03 14.73 -13.79
N ALA A 6 0.52 14.86 -15.00
CA ALA A 6 0.66 16.15 -15.66
C ALA A 6 -0.68 16.88 -15.81
N ALA A 7 -0.64 18.21 -15.71
CA ALA A 7 -1.83 19.05 -15.82
C ALA A 7 -2.64 18.73 -17.08
N GLY A 8 -3.96 18.61 -16.91
CA GLY A 8 -4.90 18.31 -17.99
C GLY A 8 -4.94 16.85 -18.46
N ARG A 9 -4.20 15.93 -17.83
CA ARG A 9 -4.24 14.48 -18.10
C ARG A 9 -5.10 13.68 -17.11
N HIS A 10 -5.80 14.36 -16.20
CA HIS A 10 -6.70 13.72 -15.24
C HIS A 10 -8.16 14.01 -15.61
N PHE A 11 -8.97 12.96 -15.70
CA PHE A 11 -10.36 12.99 -16.12
C PHE A 11 -11.23 12.17 -15.17
N MET A 12 -12.46 12.64 -14.93
CA MET A 12 -13.51 11.90 -14.23
C MET A 12 -14.85 12.06 -14.93
N GLY A 13 -15.59 10.96 -15.09
CA GLY A 13 -16.88 10.97 -15.78
C GLY A 13 -16.81 11.53 -17.21
N GLY A 14 -15.69 11.31 -17.91
CA GLY A 14 -15.43 11.85 -19.25
C GLY A 14 -15.07 13.35 -19.28
N LYS A 15 -14.98 14.03 -18.14
CA LYS A 15 -14.62 15.46 -18.06
C LYS A 15 -13.24 15.66 -17.47
N ARG A 16 -12.49 16.61 -18.04
CA ARG A 16 -11.22 17.07 -17.46
C ARG A 16 -11.50 17.78 -16.14
N ILE A 17 -10.65 17.54 -15.16
CA ILE A 17 -10.78 18.10 -13.82
C ILE A 17 -9.56 18.97 -13.49
N ALA A 18 -9.81 20.03 -12.72
CA ALA A 18 -8.79 20.95 -12.23
C ALA A 18 -8.56 20.82 -10.71
N THR A 19 -9.31 19.94 -10.05
CA THR A 19 -9.19 19.73 -8.60
C THR A 19 -7.97 18.87 -8.28
N ASN A 20 -7.26 19.25 -7.22
CA ASN A 20 -6.18 18.45 -6.65
C ASN A 20 -6.78 17.16 -6.07
N GLN A 21 -6.20 16.03 -6.48
CA GLN A 21 -6.68 14.71 -6.10
C GLN A 21 -5.53 13.78 -5.83
N ILE A 22 -5.78 12.83 -4.94
CA ILE A 22 -4.84 11.78 -4.59
C ILE A 22 -5.55 10.45 -4.79
N PHE A 23 -4.95 9.62 -5.63
CA PHE A 23 -5.32 8.22 -5.75
C PHE A 23 -4.19 7.36 -5.18
N VAL A 24 -4.54 6.53 -4.21
CA VAL A 24 -3.65 5.52 -3.65
C VAL A 24 -4.11 4.15 -4.12
N HIS A 25 -3.18 3.40 -4.70
CA HIS A 25 -3.39 2.00 -5.04
C HIS A 25 -2.33 1.16 -4.33
N GLY A 26 -2.78 0.19 -3.53
CA GLY A 26 -1.92 -0.71 -2.78
C GLY A 26 -2.08 -2.15 -3.23
N HIS A 27 -0.96 -2.83 -3.47
CA HIS A 27 -0.93 -4.29 -3.54
C HIS A 27 -0.62 -4.85 -2.16
N ILE A 28 -1.43 -5.80 -1.69
CA ILE A 28 -1.21 -6.46 -0.40
C ILE A 28 -1.34 -7.98 -0.55
N ARG A 29 -0.76 -8.72 0.40
CA ARG A 29 -1.02 -10.16 0.53
C ARG A 29 -2.49 -10.41 0.88
N ALA A 30 -3.12 -11.35 0.19
CA ALA A 30 -4.43 -11.88 0.53
C ALA A 30 -4.44 -12.53 1.93
N GLY A 31 -5.59 -12.52 2.60
CA GLY A 31 -5.82 -13.20 3.88
C GLY A 31 -6.32 -12.33 5.03
N ARG A 32 -6.59 -11.04 4.78
CA ARG A 32 -7.17 -10.12 5.77
C ARG A 32 -8.69 -10.13 5.70
N SER A 33 -9.34 -9.96 6.85
CA SER A 33 -10.80 -9.92 6.91
C SER A 33 -11.36 -8.67 6.19
N PRO A 34 -12.63 -8.69 5.76
CA PRO A 34 -13.30 -7.50 5.24
C PRO A 34 -13.23 -6.30 6.19
N GLU A 35 -13.37 -6.53 7.50
CA GLU A 35 -13.35 -5.49 8.55
C GLU A 35 -11.96 -4.86 8.67
N GLN A 36 -10.90 -5.67 8.67
CA GLN A 36 -9.52 -5.18 8.70
C GLN A 36 -9.22 -4.31 7.47
N LYS A 37 -9.67 -4.75 6.28
CA LYS A 37 -9.51 -4.00 5.02
C LYS A 37 -10.29 -2.69 5.04
N ALA A 38 -11.54 -2.71 5.51
CA ALA A 38 -12.37 -1.51 5.65
C ALA A 38 -11.72 -0.49 6.60
N ARG A 39 -11.18 -0.97 7.73
CA ARG A 39 -10.47 -0.11 8.69
C ARG A 39 -9.22 0.50 8.08
N LEU A 40 -8.39 -0.30 7.41
CA LEU A 40 -7.18 0.16 6.75
C LEU A 40 -7.48 1.25 5.70
N LEU A 41 -8.46 1.01 4.83
CA LEU A 41 -8.88 1.99 3.81
C LEU A 41 -9.35 3.30 4.44
N ALA A 42 -10.15 3.23 5.51
CA ALA A 42 -10.63 4.41 6.22
C ALA A 42 -9.49 5.19 6.89
N ASP A 43 -8.50 4.49 7.47
CA ASP A 43 -7.35 5.11 8.13
C ASP A 43 -6.39 5.79 7.14
N ILE A 44 -6.22 5.22 5.94
CA ILE A 44 -5.46 5.85 4.86
C ILE A 44 -6.15 7.15 4.42
N VAL A 45 -7.46 7.12 4.13
CA VAL A 45 -8.22 8.32 3.73
C VAL A 45 -8.13 9.41 4.81
N GLN A 46 -8.32 9.03 6.08
CA GLN A 46 -8.22 9.99 7.20
C GLN A 46 -6.82 10.59 7.33
N SER A 47 -5.78 9.78 7.13
CA SER A 47 -4.40 10.27 7.23
C SER A 47 -4.04 11.21 6.08
N LEU A 48 -4.46 10.88 4.86
CA LEU A 48 -4.31 11.77 3.70
C LEU A 48 -5.05 13.09 3.92
N GLN A 49 -6.29 13.04 4.40
CA GLN A 49 -7.05 14.26 4.68
C GLN A 49 -6.33 15.14 5.72
N ARG A 50 -5.83 14.55 6.80
CA ARG A 50 -5.14 15.27 7.87
C ARG A 50 -3.87 15.97 7.38
N ILE A 51 -3.09 15.30 6.53
CA ILE A 51 -1.80 15.79 6.04
C ILE A 51 -1.98 16.83 4.94
N THR A 52 -2.94 16.61 4.02
CA THR A 52 -3.06 17.39 2.79
C THR A 52 -4.14 18.47 2.84
N GLY A 53 -5.07 18.39 3.80
CA GLY A 53 -6.23 19.27 3.87
C GLY A 53 -7.29 19.04 2.78
N LEU A 54 -7.09 18.07 1.88
CA LEU A 54 -8.06 17.76 0.83
C LEU A 54 -9.34 17.16 1.41
N GLU A 55 -10.48 17.53 0.83
CA GLU A 55 -11.76 16.92 1.18
C GLU A 55 -11.76 15.43 0.80
N LYS A 56 -12.42 14.59 1.62
CA LYS A 56 -12.46 13.12 1.42
C LYS A 56 -12.92 12.70 0.01
N ARG A 57 -13.81 13.47 -0.63
CA ARG A 57 -14.28 13.19 -2.00
C ARG A 57 -13.18 13.21 -3.07
N PHE A 58 -12.04 13.85 -2.80
CA PHE A 58 -10.88 13.93 -3.68
C PHE A 58 -9.79 12.90 -3.35
N LEU A 59 -10.05 12.02 -2.39
CA LEU A 59 -9.10 11.01 -1.90
C LEU A 59 -9.64 9.62 -2.20
N TRP A 60 -9.03 8.93 -3.16
CA TRP A 60 -9.44 7.58 -3.55
C TRP A 60 -8.37 6.58 -3.10
N VAL A 61 -8.80 5.45 -2.54
CA VAL A 61 -7.89 4.41 -2.05
C VAL A 61 -8.42 3.05 -2.46
N TYR A 62 -7.62 2.33 -3.24
CA TYR A 62 -7.88 0.95 -3.65
C TYR A 62 -6.81 0.02 -3.09
N ILE A 63 -7.24 -1.20 -2.75
CA ILE A 63 -6.35 -2.31 -2.45
C ILE A 63 -6.64 -3.47 -3.39
N SER A 64 -5.57 -4.08 -3.90
CA SER A 64 -5.61 -5.32 -4.68
C SER A 64 -4.88 -6.39 -3.90
N GLU A 65 -5.55 -7.52 -3.66
CA GLU A 65 -4.98 -8.65 -2.94
C GLU A 65 -4.30 -9.61 -3.92
N LEU A 66 -3.11 -10.05 -3.58
CA LEU A 66 -2.35 -11.06 -4.31
C LEU A 66 -2.10 -12.28 -3.41
N PRO A 67 -2.15 -13.52 -3.94
CA PRO A 67 -1.65 -14.67 -3.23
C PRO A 67 -0.19 -14.42 -2.80
N PRO A 68 0.21 -14.70 -1.55
CA PRO A 68 1.58 -14.46 -1.09
C PRO A 68 2.64 -15.16 -1.96
N ALA A 69 2.32 -16.36 -2.47
CA ALA A 69 3.18 -17.11 -3.37
C ALA A 69 3.47 -16.40 -4.72
N ASN A 70 2.70 -15.37 -5.08
CA ASN A 70 2.88 -14.58 -6.30
C ASN A 70 3.72 -13.31 -6.04
N MET A 71 4.30 -13.16 -4.86
CA MET A 71 5.07 -11.99 -4.46
C MET A 71 6.48 -12.42 -4.03
N ILE A 72 7.49 -11.77 -4.58
CA ILE A 72 8.89 -11.91 -4.15
C ILE A 72 9.34 -10.57 -3.60
N GLU A 73 9.83 -10.58 -2.36
CA GLU A 73 10.52 -9.45 -1.74
C GLU A 73 11.84 -9.97 -1.17
N TYR A 74 12.91 -9.17 -1.28
CA TYR A 74 14.26 -9.57 -0.85
C TYR A 74 14.74 -10.90 -1.48
N GLY A 75 14.30 -11.17 -2.71
CA GLY A 75 14.63 -12.41 -3.42
C GLY A 75 13.90 -13.65 -2.91
N GLN A 76 13.00 -13.54 -1.93
CA GLN A 76 12.26 -14.65 -1.34
C GLN A 76 10.75 -14.52 -1.56
N VAL A 77 10.08 -15.66 -1.76
CA VAL A 77 8.62 -15.72 -1.84
C VAL A 77 8.02 -15.34 -0.48
N LEU A 78 7.00 -14.49 -0.47
CA LEU A 78 6.38 -14.05 0.78
C LEU A 78 5.50 -15.14 1.42
N PRO A 79 5.39 -15.16 2.77
CA PRO A 79 4.59 -16.15 3.47
C PRO A 79 3.12 -15.72 3.55
N HIS A 80 2.26 -16.64 3.98
CA HIS A 80 0.93 -16.25 4.45
C HIS A 80 1.02 -15.22 5.59
N PRO A 81 0.08 -14.26 5.68
CA PRO A 81 0.02 -13.35 6.82
C PRO A 81 -0.05 -14.14 8.13
N GLY A 82 0.79 -13.79 9.11
CA GLY A 82 0.93 -14.50 10.39
C GLY A 82 2.19 -15.37 10.49
N ALA A 83 2.83 -15.71 9.38
CA ALA A 83 4.06 -16.51 9.34
C ALA A 83 5.32 -15.65 9.09
N GLU A 84 5.28 -14.37 9.46
CA GLU A 84 6.39 -13.44 9.26
C GLU A 84 7.68 -13.86 9.98
N GLN A 85 7.57 -14.43 11.19
CA GLN A 85 8.74 -14.86 11.96
C GLN A 85 9.45 -16.05 11.31
N GLU A 86 8.70 -17.08 10.90
CA GLU A 86 9.25 -18.25 10.22
C GLU A 86 9.92 -17.87 8.89
N TRP A 87 9.28 -16.98 8.11
CA TRP A 87 9.87 -16.47 6.88
C TRP A 87 11.15 -15.68 7.13
N PHE A 88 11.15 -14.83 8.16
CA PHE A 88 12.32 -14.05 8.55
C PHE A 88 13.48 -14.96 8.99
N ASP A 89 13.19 -15.99 9.79
CA ASP A 89 14.18 -16.96 10.27
C ASP A 89 14.73 -17.83 9.14
N ALA A 90 13.99 -18.02 8.05
CA ALA A 90 14.45 -18.75 6.87
C ALA A 90 15.38 -17.96 5.94
N LEU A 91 15.49 -16.64 6.11
CA LEU A 91 16.37 -15.80 5.29
C LEU A 91 17.87 -16.11 5.51
N THR A 92 18.72 -15.64 4.61
CA THR A 92 20.18 -15.68 4.86
C THR A 92 20.55 -14.71 5.98
N GLU A 93 21.69 -14.93 6.64
CA GLU A 93 22.17 -14.00 7.67
C GLU A 93 22.36 -12.58 7.12
N VAL A 94 22.84 -12.45 5.88
CA VAL A 94 23.03 -11.17 5.19
C VAL A 94 21.69 -10.46 4.97
N ASP A 95 20.67 -11.16 4.47
CA ASP A 95 19.35 -10.57 4.23
C ASP A 95 18.64 -10.20 5.54
N ARG A 96 18.75 -11.04 6.58
CA ARG A 96 18.21 -10.71 7.92
C ARG A 96 18.88 -9.46 8.48
N ALA A 97 20.21 -9.38 8.42
CA ALA A 97 20.96 -8.23 8.93
C ALA A 97 20.57 -6.95 8.19
N TYR A 98 20.44 -7.01 6.86
CA TYR A 98 19.96 -5.89 6.05
C TYR A 98 18.56 -5.42 6.46
N LEU A 99 17.61 -6.36 6.63
CA LEU A 99 16.25 -6.04 7.07
C LEU A 99 16.22 -5.40 8.46
N LEU A 100 17.03 -5.88 9.40
CA LEU A 100 17.09 -5.32 10.76
C LEU A 100 17.66 -3.91 10.76
N GLN A 101 18.60 -3.58 9.88
CA GLN A 101 19.10 -2.22 9.70
C GLN A 101 18.01 -1.26 9.20
N LEU A 102 17.03 -1.74 8.43
CA LEU A 102 15.93 -0.92 7.89
C LEU A 102 14.78 -0.71 8.88
N LYS A 103 14.69 -1.52 9.95
CA LYS A 103 13.76 -1.22 11.04
C LYS A 103 14.26 0.03 11.75
N GLY A 104 13.69 1.18 11.38
CA GLY A 104 13.84 2.41 12.14
C GLY A 104 13.29 2.25 13.56
N ASP A 105 13.78 3.08 14.47
CA ASP A 105 13.32 3.17 15.87
C ASP A 105 11.80 3.37 16.00
#